data_AF-A0A7Y7LKB2-F1
#
_entry.id   AF-A0A7Y7LKB2-F1
#
_cell.length_a   1.000
_cell.length_b   1.000
_cell.length_c   1.000
_cell.angle_alpha   90.00
_cell.angle_beta   90.00
_cell.angle_gamma   90.00
#
_symmetry.space_group_name_H-M   'P 1'
#
loop_
_entity.id
_entity.type
_entity.pdbx_description
1 polymer ?
#
loop_
_entity_poly.entity_id
_entity_poly.type
_entity_poly.pdbx_seq_one_letter_code
_entity_poly.pdbx_strand_id
1 'polypeptide(L)' 'MNDRPEPWDWPDPVQDEISSEDLAMIVREMKKDPDYETNRIRRIAALKEIFGLWTGRNDIPNDGLEYQRMMREEWE' A
#
# COMPACT_ATOMS: atom_id res chain seq x y z
N MET A 1 -8.67 -26.36 11.90
CA MET A 1 -7.22 -26.07 11.87
C MET A 1 -7.07 -24.82 11.03
N ASN A 2 -6.31 -23.84 11.51
CA ASN A 2 -6.24 -22.52 10.89
C ASN A 2 -5.09 -22.57 9.88
N ASP A 3 -5.37 -22.61 8.58
CA ASP A 3 -4.37 -22.75 7.50
C ASP A 3 -3.60 -21.45 7.22
N ARG A 4 -3.44 -20.60 8.24
CA ARG A 4 -2.74 -19.32 8.08
C ARG A 4 -1.24 -19.59 8.22
N PRO A 5 -0.42 -19.28 7.19
CA PRO A 5 1.02 -19.46 7.26
C PRO A 5 1.59 -18.60 8.39
N GLU A 6 2.54 -19.17 9.10
CA GLU A 6 3.21 -18.51 10.21
C GLU A 6 4.10 -17.39 9.67
N PRO A 7 4.40 -16.32 10.44
CA PRO A 7 5.15 -15.17 9.96
C PRO A 7 6.49 -15.49 9.27
N TRP A 8 7.15 -16.59 9.65
CA TRP A 8 8.40 -17.07 9.05
C TRP A 8 8.22 -17.90 7.76
N ASP A 9 6.97 -18.25 7.42
CA ASP A 9 6.59 -18.89 6.16
C ASP A 9 6.23 -17.86 5.08
N TRP A 10 6.20 -16.57 5.42
CA TRP A 10 5.98 -15.51 4.44
C TRP A 10 7.22 -15.39 3.56
N PRO A 11 7.06 -15.22 2.24
CA PRO A 11 8.19 -14.86 1.40
C PRO A 11 8.80 -13.57 1.94
N ASP A 12 10.14 -13.49 1.92
CA ASP A 12 10.83 -12.24 2.23
C ASP A 12 10.17 -11.10 1.44
N PRO A 13 9.86 -9.95 2.07
CA PRO A 13 9.25 -8.84 1.38
C PRO A 13 10.14 -8.51 0.18
N VAL A 14 9.54 -8.43 -1.02
CA VAL A 14 10.28 -8.16 -2.26
C VAL A 14 11.09 -6.88 -2.05
N GLN A 15 12.40 -7.02 -1.87
CA GLN A 15 13.34 -5.92 -1.68
C GLN A 15 13.90 -5.42 -3.00
N ASP A 16 13.69 -6.17 -4.09
CA ASP A 16 14.16 -5.79 -5.40
C ASP A 16 13.43 -4.53 -5.86
N GLU A 17 14.21 -3.47 -6.06
CA GLU A 17 13.71 -2.26 -6.71
C GLU A 17 13.25 -2.64 -8.11
N ILE A 18 11.95 -2.51 -8.37
CA ILE A 18 11.42 -2.68 -9.72
C ILE A 18 12.09 -1.61 -10.59
N SER A 19 12.74 -2.03 -11.68
CA SER A 19 13.38 -1.10 -12.60
C SER A 19 12.36 -0.13 -13.21
N SER A 20 12.82 1.05 -13.62
CA SER A 20 11.94 2.02 -14.28
C SER A 20 11.37 1.46 -15.59
N GLU A 21 12.13 0.60 -16.26
CA GLU A 21 11.75 -0.12 -17.47
C GLU A 21 10.63 -1.13 -17.21
N ASP A 22 10.72 -1.91 -16.14
CA ASP A 22 9.70 -2.89 -15.75
C ASP A 22 8.41 -2.18 -15.33
N LEU A 23 8.50 -1.08 -14.58
CA LEU A 23 7.34 -0.24 -14.26
C LEU A 23 6.68 0.30 -15.53
N ALA A 24 7.45 0.78 -16.49
CA ALA A 24 6.92 1.27 -17.76
C ALA A 24 6.24 0.15 -18.56
N MET A 25 6.80 -1.06 -18.53
CA MET A 25 6.21 -2.23 -19.17
C MET A 25 4.88 -2.61 -18.53
N ILE A 26 4.81 -2.67 -17.20
CA ILE A 26 3.58 -2.95 -16.45
C ILE A 26 2.51 -1.92 -16.79
N VAL A 27 2.83 -0.63 -16.75
CA VAL A 27 1.87 0.44 -17.10
C VAL A 27 1.39 0.32 -18.55
N ARG A 28 2.27 -0.05 -19.49
CA ARG A 28 1.90 -0.27 -20.88
C ARG A 28 0.91 -1.42 -21.02
N GLU A 29 1.12 -2.53 -20.31
CA GLU A 29 0.20 -3.67 -20.33
C GLU A 29 -1.15 -3.33 -19.68
N MET A 30 -1.14 -2.62 -18.54
CA MET A 30 -2.37 -2.17 -17.89
C MET A 30 -3.21 -1.26 -18.79
N LYS A 31 -2.58 -0.40 -19.60
CA LYS A 31 -3.27 0.50 -20.54
C LYS A 31 -4.02 -0.22 -21.67
N LYS A 32 -3.82 -1.53 -21.85
CA LYS A 32 -4.59 -2.32 -22.82
C LYS A 32 -6.02 -2.58 -22.35
N ASP A 33 -6.29 -2.46 -21.06
CA ASP A 33 -7.64 -2.53 -20.51
C ASP A 33 -8.47 -1.31 -20.99
N PRO A 34 -9.61 -1.51 -21.65
CA PRO A 34 -10.45 -0.42 -22.14
C PRO A 34 -10.94 0.52 -21.03
N ASP A 35 -11.06 0.04 -19.79
CA ASP A 35 -11.50 0.82 -18.64
C ASP A 35 -10.34 1.43 -17.83
N TYR A 36 -9.09 1.25 -18.27
CA TYR A 36 -7.89 1.69 -17.54
C TYR A 36 -7.99 3.16 -17.09
N GLU A 37 -8.31 4.08 -17.99
CA GLU A 37 -8.28 5.51 -17.67
C GLU A 37 -9.44 5.90 -16.74
N THR A 38 -10.63 5.35 -16.97
CA THR A 38 -11.79 5.55 -16.07
C THR A 38 -11.48 5.07 -14.65
N ASN A 39 -10.88 3.89 -14.52
CA ASN A 39 -10.49 3.33 -13.23
C ASN A 39 -9.35 4.12 -12.57
N ARG A 40 -8.38 4.57 -13.37
CA ARG A 40 -7.30 5.45 -12.89
C ARG A 40 -7.85 6.76 -12.33
N ILE A 41 -8.77 7.42 -13.03
CA ILE A 41 -9.41 8.66 -12.56
C ILE A 41 -10.14 8.43 -11.25
N ARG A 42 -10.94 7.35 -11.13
CA ARG A 42 -11.65 7.01 -9.89
C ARG A 42 -10.69 6.80 -8.71
N ARG A 43 -9.60 6.05 -8.92
CA ARG A 43 -8.57 5.83 -7.89
C ARG A 43 -7.91 7.14 -7.46
N ILE A 44 -7.54 7.99 -8.42
CA ILE A 44 -6.94 9.31 -8.11
C ILE A 44 -7.93 10.21 -7.36
N ALA A 45 -9.21 10.21 -7.73
CA ALA A 45 -10.22 10.98 -7.01
C ALA A 45 -10.37 10.53 -5.56
N ALA A 46 -10.51 9.21 -5.33
CA ALA A 46 -10.57 8.64 -3.98
C ALA A 46 -9.30 8.95 -3.16
N LEU A 47 -8.12 8.84 -3.78
CA LEU A 47 -6.86 9.19 -3.13
C LEU A 47 -6.82 10.68 -2.75
N LYS A 48 -7.29 11.57 -3.62
CA LYS A 48 -7.37 13.02 -3.33
C LYS A 48 -8.35 13.34 -2.20
N GLU A 49 -9.46 12.62 -2.11
CA GLU A 49 -10.45 12.83 -1.03
C GLU A 49 -9.87 12.47 0.35
N ILE A 50 -9.03 11.44 0.42
CA ILE A 50 -8.39 11.01 1.68
C ILE A 50 -7.02 11.66 1.90
N PHE A 51 -6.43 12.27 0.86
CA PHE A 51 -5.12 12.89 0.94
C PHE A 51 -5.18 14.07 1.91
N GLY A 52 -4.34 14.04 2.94
CA GLY A 52 -4.32 15.07 3.96
C GLY A 52 -5.23 14.81 5.15
N LEU A 53 -6.05 13.75 5.15
CA LEU A 53 -6.95 13.40 6.26
C LEU A 53 -6.21 13.25 7.60
N TRP A 54 -4.95 12.83 7.53
CA TRP A 54 -4.09 12.60 8.70
C TRP A 54 -2.97 13.64 8.82
N THR A 55 -2.89 14.61 7.91
CA THR A 55 -1.82 15.61 7.93
C THR A 55 -2.00 16.57 9.10
N GLY A 56 -0.95 16.72 9.91
CA GLY A 56 -0.95 17.64 11.05
C GLY A 56 -1.72 17.15 12.28
N ARG A 57 -2.15 15.88 12.29
CA ARG A 57 -2.64 15.22 13.50
C ARG A 57 -1.47 14.98 14.45
N ASN A 58 -1.65 15.38 15.71
CA ASN A 58 -0.66 15.19 16.77
C ASN A 58 -1.03 14.03 17.71
N ASP A 59 -2.19 13.41 17.48
CA ASP A 59 -2.73 12.32 18.29
C ASP A 59 -2.31 10.92 17.79
N ILE A 60 -1.71 10.85 16.61
CA ILE A 60 -1.08 9.64 16.07
C ILE A 60 0.38 9.93 15.70
N PRO A 61 1.32 8.99 15.89
CA PRO A 61 2.68 9.14 15.41
C PRO A 61 2.73 9.36 13.90
N ASN A 62 3.63 10.25 13.47
CA ASN A 62 3.90 10.45 12.04
C ASN A 62 4.66 9.27 11.41
N ASP A 63 5.36 8.48 12.23
CA ASP A 63 6.00 7.24 11.81
C ASP A 63 4.98 6.08 11.82
N GLY A 64 4.71 5.53 10.64
CA GLY A 64 3.82 4.39 10.48
C GLY A 64 4.31 3.13 11.21
N LEU A 65 5.63 2.96 11.39
CA LEU A 65 6.17 1.83 12.15
C LEU A 65 5.92 1.97 13.65
N GLU A 66 6.07 3.17 14.19
CA GLU A 66 5.75 3.49 15.58
C GLU A 66 4.26 3.28 15.85
N TYR A 67 3.38 3.77 14.97
CA TYR A 67 1.95 3.52 15.06
C TYR A 67 1.61 2.01 15.07
N GLN A 68 2.25 1.22 14.22
CA GLN A 68 2.05 -0.24 14.19
C GLN A 68 2.57 -0.97 15.44
N ARG A 69 3.56 -0.41 16.15
CA ARG A 69 4.05 -0.96 17.43
C ARG A 69 3.06 -0.66 18.54
N MET A 70 2.61 0.59 18.65
CA MET A 70 1.59 0.99 19.64
C MET A 70 0.31 0.15 19.52
N MET A 71 -0.19 -0.07 18.30
CA MET A 71 -1.39 -0.90 18.08
C MET A 71 -1.20 -2.37 18.47
N ARG A 72 0.04 -2.89 18.47
CA ARG A 72 0.34 -4.26 18.89
C ARG A 72 0.46 -4.38 20.40
N GLU A 73 0.97 -3.36 21.07
CA GLU A 73 1.02 -3.29 22.54
C GLU A 73 -0.39 -3.25 23.15
N GLU A 74 -1.40 -2.71 22.45
CA GLU A 74 -2.79 -2.74 22.90
C GLU A 74 -3.45 -4.13 22.85
N TRP A 75 -2.81 -5.12 22.22
CA TRP A 75 -3.36 -6.48 22.03
C TRP A 75 -2.73 -7.51 22.99
N GLU A 76 -1.74 -7.12 23.80
CA GLU A 76 -1.16 -7.90 24.90
C GLU A 76 -1.78 -7.53 26.25
#